data_AF-A0A497UJ44-F1
#
_entry.id   AF-A0A497UJ44-F1
#
_cell.length_a   1.000
_cell.length_b   1.000
_cell.length_c   1.000
_cell.angle_alpha   90.00
_cell.angle_beta   90.00
_cell.angle_gamma   90.00
#
_symmetry.space_group_name_H-M   'P 1'
#
loop_
_entity.id
_entity.type
_entity.pdbx_description
1 polymer ?
#
loop_
_entity_poly.entity_id
_entity_poly.type
_entity_poly.pdbx_seq_one_letter_code
_entity_poly.pdbx_strand_id
1 'polypeptide(L)'
;MKIKDRIYCNDIGAYPKQLTKRKSYIIEEIESENIRICNDEGKLKWYSKFYFQAYKEPEIISIHIDDKIENSESDVIEVTIEFSNKEKYWLTFTTPKYLDNILDEESYFSSRDFIIIKSLSEESIKSTIQKLDEKNELIQNCKKI
;
A
#
# COMPACT_ATOMS: atom_id res chain seq x y z
N MET A 1 19.58 -0.08 14.76
CA MET A 1 18.74 0.90 15.49
C MET A 1 19.31 1.08 16.88
N LYS A 2 19.48 2.33 17.32
CA LYS A 2 20.00 2.77 18.61
C LYS A 2 19.10 3.87 19.18
N ILE A 3 19.17 4.10 20.49
CA ILE A 3 18.46 5.20 21.14
C ILE A 3 18.92 6.52 20.49
N LYS A 4 17.97 7.42 20.24
CA LYS A 4 18.09 8.67 19.47
C LYS A 4 18.32 8.52 17.95
N ASP A 5 18.35 7.31 17.39
CA ASP A 5 18.30 7.16 15.94
C ASP A 5 16.98 7.70 15.39
N ARG A 6 17.06 8.29 14.19
CA ARG A 6 15.90 8.57 13.35
C ARG A 6 15.57 7.33 12.54
N ILE A 7 14.31 6.93 12.57
CA ILE A 7 13.75 5.80 11.81
C ILE A 7 12.51 6.26 11.07
N TYR A 8 12.08 5.49 10.07
CA TYR A 8 10.92 5.77 9.24
C TYR A 8 9.92 4.63 9.37
N CYS A 9 8.63 4.96 9.52
CA CYS A 9 7.58 3.95 9.49
C CYS A 9 7.46 3.39 8.07
N ASN A 10 7.63 2.08 7.91
CA ASN A 10 7.43 1.38 6.64
C ASN A 10 6.12 0.60 6.61
N ASP A 11 5.43 0.40 7.72
CA ASP A 11 4.11 -0.23 7.76
C ASP A 11 3.33 0.34 8.95
N ILE A 12 2.13 0.87 8.70
CA ILE A 12 1.27 1.41 9.77
C ILE A 12 0.57 0.31 10.57
N GLY A 13 0.50 -0.92 10.05
CA GLY A 13 -0.13 -2.08 10.66
C GLY A 13 -1.53 -1.79 11.20
N ALA A 14 -1.74 -2.16 12.47
CA ALA A 14 -2.99 -1.90 13.19
C ALA A 14 -3.10 -0.46 13.77
N TYR A 15 -2.18 0.44 13.42
CA TYR A 15 -2.02 1.74 14.06
C TYR A 15 -2.23 2.97 13.14
N PRO A 16 -3.27 3.02 12.28
CA PRO A 16 -3.45 4.08 11.28
C PRO A 16 -3.66 5.49 11.86
N LYS A 17 -3.99 5.60 13.15
CA LYS A 17 -4.13 6.89 13.86
C LYS A 17 -2.89 7.30 14.64
N GLN A 18 -1.90 6.41 14.71
CA GLN A 18 -0.73 6.57 15.59
C GLN A 18 0.58 6.59 14.79
N LEU A 19 0.60 5.95 13.64
CA LEU A 19 1.74 5.89 12.73
C LEU A 19 1.32 6.36 11.34
N THR A 20 2.24 7.04 10.66
CA THR A 20 2.11 7.50 9.29
C THR A 20 3.25 6.92 8.47
N LYS A 21 2.93 6.21 7.37
CA LYS A 21 3.91 5.64 6.43
C LYS A 21 4.91 6.72 5.97
N ARG A 22 6.19 6.38 5.93
CA ARG A 22 7.36 7.24 5.62
C ARG A 22 7.58 8.44 6.56
N LYS A 23 6.75 8.65 7.59
CA LYS A 23 7.05 9.66 8.61
C LYS A 23 8.23 9.19 9.46
N SER A 24 9.08 10.14 9.83
CA SER A 24 10.22 9.86 10.69
C SER A 24 9.86 9.97 12.16
N TYR A 25 10.42 9.08 12.97
CA TYR A 25 10.31 9.07 14.42
C TYR A 25 11.71 8.97 15.05
N ILE A 26 11.82 9.39 16.31
CA ILE A 26 13.05 9.28 17.10
C ILE A 26 12.85 8.18 18.14
N ILE A 27 13.82 7.25 18.21
CA ILE A 27 13.82 6.19 19.21
C ILE A 27 14.14 6.77 20.59
N GLU A 28 13.22 6.66 21.53
CA GLU A 28 13.42 7.07 22.92
C GLU A 28 13.95 5.93 23.78
N GLU A 29 13.43 4.71 23.58
CA GLU A 29 13.85 3.50 24.32
C GLU A 29 13.87 2.28 23.38
N ILE A 30 14.66 1.27 23.71
CA ILE A 30 14.81 0.02 22.94
C ILE A 30 14.67 -1.18 23.86
N GLU A 31 13.87 -2.15 23.43
CA GLU A 31 13.82 -3.51 23.95
C GLU A 31 14.24 -4.52 22.84
N SER A 32 14.14 -5.83 23.11
CA SER A 32 14.54 -6.88 22.16
C SER A 32 13.90 -6.72 20.79
N GLU A 33 12.57 -6.71 20.73
CA GLU A 33 11.80 -6.64 19.48
C GLU A 33 11.02 -5.33 19.33
N ASN A 34 11.00 -4.50 20.37
CA ASN A 34 10.22 -3.27 20.41
C ASN A 34 11.10 -2.04 20.53
N ILE A 35 10.53 -0.91 20.12
CA ILE A 35 11.07 0.42 20.32
C ILE A 35 9.98 1.33 20.86
N ARG A 36 10.39 2.31 21.64
CA ARG A 36 9.47 3.33 22.16
C ARG A 36 9.69 4.63 21.41
N ILE A 37 8.62 5.19 20.87
CA ILE A 37 8.64 6.45 20.11
C ILE A 37 7.47 7.34 20.53
N CYS A 38 7.62 8.65 20.33
CA CYS A 38 6.49 9.58 20.38
C CYS A 38 5.69 9.45 19.07
N ASN A 39 4.45 8.98 19.18
CA ASN A 39 3.60 8.68 18.03
C ASN A 39 2.92 9.94 17.46
N ASP A 40 2.09 9.78 16.43
CA ASP A 40 1.40 10.90 15.77
C ASP A 40 0.40 11.63 16.66
N GLU A 41 -0.04 11.00 17.75
CA GLU A 41 -0.90 11.59 18.77
C GLU A 41 -0.10 12.33 19.87
N GLY A 42 1.23 12.42 19.74
CA GLY A 42 2.11 13.02 20.73
C GLY A 42 2.32 12.14 21.98
N LYS A 43 2.04 10.84 21.90
CA LYS A 43 2.14 9.89 23.03
C LYS A 43 3.32 8.95 22.89
N LEU A 44 4.04 8.73 23.98
CA LEU A 44 5.15 7.79 24.05
C LEU A 44 4.64 6.35 24.19
N LYS A 45 4.77 5.54 23.12
CA LYS A 45 4.24 4.16 23.06
C LYS A 45 5.28 3.19 22.49
N TRP A 46 5.12 1.91 22.86
CA TRP A 46 5.93 0.81 22.34
C TRP A 46 5.33 0.25 21.05
N TYR A 47 6.19 -0.04 20.08
CA TYR A 47 5.86 -0.65 18.81
C TYR A 47 6.93 -1.67 18.42
N SER A 48 6.53 -2.69 17.65
CA SER A 48 7.48 -3.63 17.07
C SER A 48 8.44 -2.92 16.12
N LYS A 49 9.72 -3.31 16.15
CA LYS A 49 10.75 -2.88 15.20
C LYS A 49 10.38 -3.18 13.75
N PHE A 50 9.52 -4.18 13.53
CA PHE A 50 9.04 -4.58 12.20
C PHE A 50 8.38 -3.43 11.43
N TYR A 51 7.70 -2.51 12.12
CA TYR A 51 7.00 -1.37 11.50
C TYR A 51 7.91 -0.20 11.12
N PHE A 52 9.22 -0.35 11.28
CA PHE A 52 10.17 0.71 11.03
C PHE A 52 11.43 0.23 10.31
N GLN A 53 12.08 1.18 9.64
CA GLN A 53 13.37 0.98 8.99
C GLN A 53 14.26 2.23 9.09
N ALA A 54 15.54 2.08 8.73
CA ALA A 54 16.52 3.15 8.88
C ALA A 54 16.47 4.20 7.76
N TYR A 55 15.96 3.85 6.58
CA TYR A 55 15.89 4.74 5.41
C TYR A 55 14.46 5.11 5.07
N LYS A 56 14.28 6.24 4.37
CA LYS A 56 12.97 6.64 3.86
C LYS A 56 12.69 5.90 2.56
N GLU A 57 11.55 5.22 2.49
CA GLU A 57 11.07 4.59 1.26
C GLU A 57 10.67 5.61 0.19
N PRO A 58 10.77 5.26 -1.11
CA PRO A 58 10.23 6.06 -2.20
C PRO A 58 8.74 6.35 -2.01
N GLU A 59 8.31 7.54 -2.40
CA GLU A 59 6.91 8.00 -2.34
C GLU A 59 6.22 7.76 -3.67
N ILE A 60 4.92 7.46 -3.65
CA ILE A 60 4.11 7.45 -4.87
C ILE A 60 4.00 8.90 -5.37
N ILE A 61 4.45 9.14 -6.60
CA ILE A 61 4.37 10.47 -7.24
C ILE A 61 3.33 10.52 -8.34
N SER A 62 2.91 9.37 -8.87
CA SER A 62 1.84 9.28 -9.88
C SER A 62 1.08 7.97 -9.76
N ILE A 63 -0.23 8.05 -9.97
CA ILE A 63 -1.13 6.92 -10.21
C ILE A 63 -1.85 7.25 -11.51
N HIS A 64 -1.53 6.54 -12.58
CA HIS A 64 -2.11 6.70 -13.89
C HIS A 64 -3.06 5.53 -14.16
N ILE A 65 -4.29 5.84 -14.52
CA ILE A 65 -5.27 4.84 -14.94
C ILE A 65 -5.13 4.75 -16.45
N ASP A 66 -4.61 3.62 -16.94
CA ASP A 66 -4.24 3.42 -18.35
C ASP A 66 -5.48 3.19 -19.23
N ASP A 67 -6.51 2.57 -18.65
CA ASP A 67 -7.77 2.26 -19.34
C ASP A 67 -8.92 3.22 -18.99
N LYS A 68 -9.86 3.37 -19.92
CA LYS A 68 -11.12 4.06 -19.63
C LYS A 68 -12.07 3.12 -18.89
N ILE A 69 -12.68 3.63 -17.81
CA ILE A 69 -13.77 2.95 -17.11
C ILE A 69 -15.08 3.22 -17.85
N GLU A 70 -15.60 2.21 -18.56
CA GLU A 70 -16.89 2.28 -19.27
C GLU A 70 -18.03 1.66 -18.43
N ASN A 71 -17.71 0.62 -17.66
CA ASN A 71 -18.62 -0.06 -16.75
C ASN A 71 -17.95 -0.29 -15.38
N SER A 72 -18.37 0.51 -14.41
CA SER A 72 -17.81 0.48 -13.04
C SER A 72 -17.97 -0.88 -12.33
N GLU A 73 -18.87 -1.74 -12.80
CA GLU A 73 -19.20 -2.99 -12.12
C GLU A 73 -18.56 -4.21 -12.75
N SER A 74 -17.98 -4.14 -13.95
CA SER A 74 -17.44 -5.35 -14.59
C SER A 74 -16.28 -5.11 -15.55
N ASP A 75 -15.61 -3.96 -15.48
CA ASP A 75 -14.40 -3.73 -16.25
C ASP A 75 -13.16 -4.34 -15.58
N VAL A 76 -12.08 -4.35 -16.36
CA VAL A 76 -10.72 -4.67 -15.93
C VAL A 76 -9.87 -3.47 -16.32
N ILE A 77 -9.20 -2.87 -15.34
CA ILE A 77 -8.55 -1.57 -15.49
C ILE A 77 -7.07 -1.69 -15.13
N GLU A 78 -6.20 -1.45 -16.08
CA GLU A 78 -4.76 -1.34 -15.86
C GLU A 78 -4.41 0.01 -15.22
N VAL A 79 -3.49 -0.06 -14.25
CA VAL A 79 -3.03 1.10 -13.50
C VAL A 79 -1.53 1.06 -13.37
N THR A 80 -0.88 2.15 -13.75
CA THR A 80 0.56 2.37 -13.61
C THR A 80 0.86 3.30 -12.44
N ILE A 81 1.77 2.88 -11.56
CA ILE A 81 2.24 3.63 -10.40
C ILE A 81 3.70 4.02 -10.61
N GLU A 82 4.02 5.30 -10.44
CA GLU A 82 5.40 5.80 -10.44
C GLU A 82 5.81 6.25 -9.04
N PHE A 83 6.99 5.83 -8.61
CA PHE A 83 7.60 6.23 -7.35
C PHE A 83 8.66 7.32 -7.54
N SER A 84 8.98 8.04 -6.47
CA SER A 84 9.95 9.15 -6.48
C SER A 84 11.37 8.75 -6.89
N ASN A 85 11.71 7.46 -6.79
CA ASN A 85 12.96 6.87 -7.27
C ASN A 85 12.91 6.47 -8.76
N LYS A 86 11.86 6.84 -9.50
CA LYS A 86 11.62 6.52 -10.91
C LYS A 86 11.28 5.07 -11.21
N GLU A 87 11.12 4.23 -10.19
CA GLU A 87 10.58 2.90 -10.39
C GLU A 87 9.09 2.96 -10.75
N LYS A 88 8.70 2.09 -11.68
CA LYS A 88 7.33 1.95 -12.14
C LYS A 88 6.82 0.54 -11.88
N TYR A 89 5.57 0.48 -11.51
CA TYR A 89 4.85 -0.76 -11.23
C TYR A 89 3.50 -0.71 -11.92
N TRP A 90 3.00 -1.86 -12.32
CA TRP A 90 1.65 -2.00 -12.84
C TRP A 90 0.88 -3.07 -12.08
N LEU A 91 -0.43 -2.91 -12.06
CA LEU A 91 -1.40 -3.83 -11.50
C LEU A 91 -2.74 -3.60 -12.19
N THR A 92 -3.67 -4.53 -11.97
CA THR A 92 -4.99 -4.50 -12.57
C THR A 92 -6.06 -4.44 -11.49
N PHE A 93 -7.06 -3.58 -11.69
CA PHE A 93 -8.24 -3.48 -10.86
C PHE A 93 -9.44 -4.12 -11.55
N THR A 94 -10.25 -4.84 -10.78
CA THR A 94 -11.51 -5.37 -11.26
C THR A 94 -12.53 -5.48 -10.13
N THR A 95 -13.69 -6.08 -10.40
CA THR A 95 -14.78 -6.29 -9.45
C THR A 95 -15.14 -7.77 -9.33
N PRO A 96 -15.86 -8.17 -8.27
CA PRO A 96 -16.40 -9.53 -8.18
C PRO A 96 -17.27 -9.91 -9.37
N LYS A 97 -18.08 -8.97 -9.89
CA LYS A 97 -18.99 -9.25 -11.01
C LYS A 97 -18.26 -9.52 -12.33
N TYR A 98 -17.10 -8.92 -12.57
CA TYR A 98 -16.26 -9.33 -13.70
C TYR A 98 -15.83 -10.80 -13.55
N LEU A 99 -15.43 -11.21 -12.34
CA LEU A 99 -15.03 -12.58 -12.06
C LEU A 99 -16.21 -13.57 -12.18
N ASP A 100 -17.42 -13.17 -11.75
CA ASP A 100 -18.62 -14.00 -11.95
C ASP A 100 -18.86 -14.24 -13.44
N ASN A 101 -18.80 -13.18 -14.26
CA ASN A 101 -19.00 -13.28 -15.71
C ASN A 101 -17.96 -14.17 -16.39
N ILE A 102 -16.67 -14.04 -16.05
CA ILE A 102 -15.63 -14.85 -16.69
C ILE A 102 -15.69 -16.30 -16.24
N LEU A 103 -16.15 -16.57 -15.02
CA LEU A 103 -16.28 -17.94 -14.50
C LEU A 103 -17.54 -18.66 -14.98
N ASP A 104 -18.52 -17.94 -15.53
CA ASP A 104 -19.63 -18.54 -16.28
C ASP A 104 -19.15 -19.14 -17.62
N GLU A 105 -18.09 -18.58 -18.20
CA GLU A 105 -17.49 -19.04 -19.46
C GLU A 105 -16.32 -20.02 -19.24
N GLU A 106 -15.50 -19.75 -18.23
CA GLU A 106 -14.26 -20.46 -17.94
C GLU A 106 -14.28 -21.13 -16.57
N SER A 107 -13.76 -22.35 -16.46
CA SER A 107 -13.74 -23.07 -15.19
C SER A 107 -12.76 -22.52 -14.14
N TYR A 108 -11.87 -21.60 -14.52
CA TYR A 108 -10.92 -20.96 -13.63
C TYR A 108 -10.47 -19.59 -14.15
N PHE A 109 -10.08 -18.72 -13.23
CA PHE A 109 -9.39 -17.47 -13.52
C PHE A 109 -8.05 -17.46 -12.80
N SER A 110 -6.96 -17.20 -13.53
CA SER A 110 -5.62 -17.07 -12.95
C SER A 110 -5.04 -15.75 -13.36
N SER A 111 -4.75 -14.91 -12.37
CA SER A 111 -4.00 -13.69 -12.60
C SER A 111 -3.07 -13.39 -11.44
N ARG A 112 -1.95 -12.75 -11.76
CA ARG A 112 -1.04 -12.13 -10.80
C ARG A 112 -1.28 -10.63 -10.89
N ASP A 113 -1.08 -9.92 -9.79
CA ASP A 113 -1.18 -8.46 -9.75
C ASP A 113 -2.62 -7.90 -9.91
N PHE A 114 -3.62 -8.65 -9.40
CA PHE A 114 -5.03 -8.26 -9.42
C PHE A 114 -5.51 -7.75 -8.07
N ILE A 115 -6.20 -6.62 -8.07
CA ILE A 115 -6.92 -6.08 -6.93
C ILE A 115 -8.42 -6.06 -7.24
N ILE A 116 -9.19 -6.76 -6.40
CA ILE A 116 -10.64 -6.83 -6.52
C ILE A 116 -11.25 -5.79 -5.59
N ILE A 117 -11.98 -4.83 -6.15
CA ILE A 117 -12.70 -3.78 -5.41
C ILE A 117 -14.20 -3.84 -5.67
N LYS A 118 -14.99 -3.20 -4.80
CA LYS A 118 -16.45 -3.27 -4.87
C LYS A 118 -17.01 -2.67 -6.16
N SER A 119 -16.48 -1.52 -6.58
CA SER A 119 -16.84 -0.84 -7.82
C SER A 119 -15.66 0.00 -8.29
N LEU A 120 -15.50 0.13 -9.60
CA LEU A 120 -14.42 0.86 -10.24
C LEU A 120 -14.76 2.34 -10.36
N SER A 121 -13.90 3.16 -9.79
CA SER A 121 -13.88 4.61 -9.96
C SER A 121 -12.46 5.09 -9.72
N GLU A 122 -12.13 6.27 -10.25
CA GLU A 122 -10.81 6.86 -10.00
C GLU A 122 -10.51 7.00 -8.49
N GLU A 123 -11.52 7.39 -7.70
CA GLU A 123 -11.40 7.52 -6.25
C GLU A 123 -11.15 6.18 -5.55
N SER A 124 -11.90 5.14 -5.91
CA SER A 124 -11.77 3.82 -5.27
C SER A 124 -10.44 3.17 -5.61
N ILE A 125 -9.97 3.29 -6.86
CA ILE A 125 -8.65 2.82 -7.31
C ILE A 125 -7.54 3.55 -6.53
N LYS A 126 -7.54 4.89 -6.56
CA LYS A 126 -6.50 5.69 -5.89
C LYS A 126 -6.47 5.46 -4.38
N SER A 127 -7.64 5.42 -3.74
CA SER A 127 -7.72 5.19 -2.28
C SER A 127 -7.30 3.78 -1.89
N THR A 128 -7.54 2.78 -2.73
CA THR A 128 -7.07 1.41 -2.50
C THR A 128 -5.55 1.31 -2.61
N ILE A 129 -4.95 1.93 -3.65
CA ILE A 129 -3.50 1.99 -3.81
C ILE A 129 -2.82 2.62 -2.58
N GLN A 130 -3.33 3.76 -2.12
CA GLN A 130 -2.80 4.45 -0.94
C GLN A 130 -2.86 3.56 0.31
N LYS A 131 -3.99 2.86 0.54
CA LYS A 131 -4.14 1.95 1.69
C LYS A 131 -3.18 0.76 1.64
N LEU A 132 -2.97 0.17 0.47
CA LEU A 132 -2.01 -0.92 0.28
C LEU A 132 -0.58 -0.44 0.53
N ASP A 133 -0.25 0.77 0.05
CA ASP A 133 1.07 1.38 0.24
C ASP A 133 1.36 1.68 1.72
N GLU A 134 0.39 2.25 2.43
CA GLU A 134 0.46 2.54 3.86
C GLU A 134 0.80 1.29 4.69
N LYS A 135 0.32 0.12 4.27
CA LYS A 135 0.52 -1.19 4.91
C LYS A 135 1.70 -1.99 4.35
N ASN A 136 2.49 -1.40 3.45
CA ASN A 136 3.60 -2.11 2.78
C ASN A 136 3.17 -3.35 1.95
N GLU A 137 1.90 -3.40 1.53
CA GLU A 137 1.30 -4.51 0.77
C GLU A 137 1.32 -4.23 -0.74
N LEU A 138 1.40 -2.97 -1.17
CA LEU A 138 1.27 -2.57 -2.57
C LEU A 138 2.26 -3.29 -3.49
N ILE A 139 3.57 -3.19 -3.22
CA ILE A 139 4.61 -3.74 -4.10
C ILE A 139 4.50 -5.27 -4.26
N GLN A 140 3.96 -5.97 -3.26
CA GLN A 140 3.77 -7.43 -3.33
C GLN A 140 2.62 -7.83 -4.27
N ASN A 141 1.72 -6.90 -4.57
CA ASN A 141 0.57 -7.08 -5.44
C ASN A 141 0.74 -6.38 -6.81
N CYS A 142 1.94 -5.91 -7.11
CA CYS A 142 2.24 -5.26 -8.38
C CYS A 142 3.38 -5.98 -9.09
N LYS A 143 3.41 -5.86 -10.41
CA LYS A 143 4.55 -6.24 -11.22
C LYS A 143 5.38 -5.02 -11.60
N LYS A 144 6.69 -5.17 -11.51
CA LYS A 144 7.66 -4.12 -11.89
C LYS A 144 7.75 -4.01 -13.42
N ILE A 145 7.90 -2.79 -13.93
CA ILE A 145 8.08 -2.47 -15.36
C ILE A 145 9.50 -1.96 -15.61
#